data_AF-A0A7C6W6H4-F1
#
_entry.id   AF-A0A7C6W6H4-F1
#
_cell.length_a   1.000
_cell.length_b   1.000
_cell.length_c   1.000
_cell.angle_alpha   90.00
_cell.angle_beta   90.00
_cell.angle_gamma   90.00
#
_symmetry.space_group_name_H-M   'P 1'
#
loop_
_entity.id
_entity.type
_entity.pdbx_description
1 polymer ?
#
loop_
_entity_poly.entity_id
_entity_poly.type
_entity_poly.pdbx_seq_one_letter_code
_entity_poly.pdbx_strand_id
1 'polypeptide(L)'
;MSKEKTNKLKYIFIFSFFVLNIINTYFLTTQMLNKYISPFKHTLIGEVNAIIGNFSILLLFLIIINLIFKKDKNKMIALTAVSFLLNILIFALGFFTLFYGTAFATNALDIFRNPAEGISHGMFGVVMSEFVFNLRF
;
A
#
# COMPACT_ATOMS: atom_id res chain seq x y z
N MET A 1 10.50 -26.06 22.00
CA MET A 1 9.95 -24.74 22.34
C MET A 1 8.54 -24.95 22.92
N SER A 2 8.19 -24.36 24.07
CA SER A 2 6.85 -24.60 24.66
C SER A 2 5.74 -24.08 23.74
N LYS A 3 4.57 -24.75 23.72
CA LYS A 3 3.39 -24.33 22.93
C LYS A 3 3.00 -22.87 23.22
N GLU A 4 3.12 -22.45 24.48
CA GLU A 4 2.82 -21.10 24.94
C GLU A 4 3.72 -20.03 24.29
N LYS A 5 5.04 -20.29 24.20
CA LYS A 5 6.00 -19.38 23.56
C LYS A 5 5.70 -19.20 22.07
N THR A 6 5.23 -20.26 21.40
CA THR A 6 4.84 -20.23 19.98
C THR A 6 3.57 -19.41 19.75
N ASN A 7 2.57 -19.54 20.64
CA ASN A 7 1.35 -18.74 20.57
C ASN A 7 1.63 -17.25 20.81
N LYS A 8 2.50 -16.91 21.76
CA LYS A 8 2.90 -15.52 22.03
C LYS A 8 3.54 -14.88 20.79
N LEU A 9 4.47 -15.57 20.14
CA LEU A 9 5.11 -15.07 18.92
C LEU A 9 4.11 -14.85 17.78
N LYS A 10 3.11 -15.72 17.64
CA LYS A 10 2.05 -15.56 16.65
C LYS A 10 1.22 -14.29 16.88
N TYR A 11 0.81 -14.02 18.12
CA TYR A 11 0.07 -12.79 18.44
C TYR A 11 0.91 -11.54 18.22
N ILE A 12 2.19 -11.58 18.59
CA ILE A 12 3.13 -10.49 18.32
C ILE A 12 3.25 -10.27 16.80
N PHE A 13 3.36 -11.33 16.00
CA PHE A 13 3.43 -11.21 14.55
C PHE A 13 2.17 -10.57 13.95
N ILE A 14 0.98 -11.01 14.39
CA ILE A 14 -0.29 -10.44 13.91
C ILE A 14 -0.40 -8.97 14.30
N PHE A 15 -0.04 -8.63 15.54
CA PHE A 15 -0.02 -7.24 16.00
C PHE A 15 0.94 -6.39 15.17
N SER A 16 2.17 -6.86 14.94
CA SER A 16 3.15 -6.20 14.09
C SER A 16 2.67 -6.05 12.65
N PHE A 17 1.95 -7.04 12.10
CA PHE A 17 1.37 -6.94 10.76
C PHE A 17 0.44 -5.72 10.63
N PHE A 18 -0.46 -5.50 11.59
CA PHE A 18 -1.33 -4.32 11.56
C PHE A 18 -0.56 -3.02 11.74
N VAL A 19 0.26 -2.93 12.79
CA VAL A 19 0.97 -1.70 13.14
C VAL A 19 1.91 -1.28 12.02
N LEU A 20 2.73 -2.20 11.50
CA LEU A 20 3.69 -1.90 10.45
C LEU A 20 2.99 -1.51 9.14
N ASN A 21 1.91 -2.18 8.73
CA ASN A 21 1.22 -1.82 7.49
C ASN A 21 0.50 -0.47 7.60
N ILE A 22 -0.11 -0.14 8.74
CA ILE A 22 -0.76 1.17 8.94
C ILE A 22 0.29 2.29 8.95
N ILE A 23 1.38 2.12 9.70
CA ILE A 23 2.48 3.09 9.75
C ILE A 23 3.10 3.28 8.37
N ASN A 24 3.36 2.18 7.65
CA ASN A 24 3.93 2.23 6.31
C ASN A 24 3.00 2.95 5.32
N THR A 25 1.69 2.71 5.40
CA THR A 25 0.71 3.43 4.59
C THR A 25 0.77 4.93 4.89
N TYR A 26 0.83 5.30 6.17
CA TYR A 26 0.96 6.70 6.58
C TYR A 26 2.24 7.36 6.03
N PHE A 27 3.39 6.68 6.10
CA PHE A 27 4.64 7.17 5.50
C PHE A 27 4.51 7.38 4.00
N LEU A 28 3.86 6.43 3.32
CA LEU A 28 3.70 6.49 1.87
C LEU A 28 2.71 7.56 1.45
N THR A 29 1.70 7.92 2.24
CA THR A 29 0.65 8.90 1.89
C THR A 29 0.92 10.32 2.41
N THR A 30 1.90 10.52 3.29
CA THR A 30 2.19 11.83 3.88
C THR A 30 3.18 12.61 3.01
N GLN A 31 2.78 13.82 2.60
CA GLN A 31 3.57 14.67 1.69
C GLN A 31 4.97 15.03 2.22
N MET A 32 5.14 15.13 3.54
CA MET A 32 6.44 15.38 4.18
C MET A 32 7.48 14.30 3.86
N LEU A 33 7.02 13.05 3.72
CA LEU A 33 7.86 11.86 3.55
C LEU A 33 7.82 11.35 2.11
N ASN A 34 6.79 11.71 1.35
CA ASN A 34 6.66 11.44 -0.07
C ASN A 34 6.21 12.69 -0.83
N LYS A 35 7.19 13.50 -1.27
CA LYS A 35 7.00 14.81 -1.92
C LYS A 35 6.21 14.74 -3.24
N TYR A 36 6.09 13.55 -3.83
CA TYR A 36 5.45 13.32 -5.13
C TYR A 36 3.96 13.00 -5.03
N ILE A 37 3.34 13.17 -3.86
CA ILE A 37 1.90 12.92 -3.69
C ILE A 37 1.16 14.25 -3.59
N SER A 38 0.05 14.35 -4.35
CA SER A 38 -0.87 15.48 -4.27
C SER A 38 -1.45 15.58 -2.85
N PRO A 39 -1.33 16.73 -2.17
CA PRO A 39 -1.79 16.89 -0.80
C PRO A 39 -3.31 16.73 -0.72
N PHE A 40 -3.76 15.60 -0.17
CA PHE A 40 -5.09 15.54 0.39
C PHE A 40 -5.13 16.42 1.64
N LYS A 41 -6.20 17.21 1.82
CA LYS A 41 -6.38 17.98 3.05
C LYS A 41 -6.47 17.02 4.23
N HIS A 42 -5.42 16.98 5.05
CA HIS A 42 -5.42 16.27 6.32
C HIS A 42 -6.40 16.97 7.26
N THR A 43 -7.52 16.32 7.51
CA THR A 43 -8.49 16.70 8.54
C THR A 43 -8.51 15.59 9.58
N LEU A 44 -8.74 15.93 10.85
CA LEU A 44 -8.79 14.92 11.92
C LEU A 44 -9.79 13.80 11.60
N ILE A 45 -10.95 14.14 11.03
CA ILE A 45 -11.97 13.17 10.59
C ILE A 45 -11.43 12.29 9.45
N GLY A 46 -10.72 12.88 8.49
CA GLY A 46 -10.09 12.16 7.39
C GLY A 46 -9.03 11.17 7.86
N GLU A 47 -8.20 11.55 8.82
CA GLU A 47 -7.17 10.68 9.39
C GLU A 47 -7.77 9.51 10.17
N VAL A 48 -8.80 9.76 10.98
CA VAL A 48 -9.53 8.69 11.68
C VAL A 48 -10.17 7.73 10.68
N ASN A 49 -10.82 8.25 9.63
CA ASN A 49 -11.41 7.42 8.60
C ASN A 49 -10.36 6.60 7.82
N ALA A 50 -9.20 7.18 7.54
CA ALA A 50 -8.10 6.48 6.89
C ALA A 50 -7.55 5.35 7.76
N ILE A 51 -7.36 5.58 9.07
CA ILE A 51 -6.91 4.55 10.01
C ILE A 51 -7.94 3.41 10.09
N ILE A 52 -9.23 3.74 10.22
CA ILE A 52 -10.30 2.74 10.28
C ILE A 52 -10.37 1.94 8.98
N GLY A 53 -10.34 2.60 7.81
CA GLY A 53 -10.34 1.94 6.51
C GLY A 53 -9.15 1.01 6.32
N ASN A 54 -7.94 1.48 6.67
CA ASN A 54 -6.73 0.66 6.64
C ASN A 54 -6.81 -0.53 7.59
N PHE A 55 -7.37 -0.34 8.79
CA PHE A 55 -7.59 -1.44 9.72
C PHE A 55 -8.60 -2.47 9.18
N SER A 56 -9.71 -2.01 8.62
CA SER A 56 -10.76 -2.87 8.04
C SER A 56 -10.24 -3.73 6.89
N ILE A 57 -9.45 -3.17 5.97
CA ILE A 57 -8.91 -3.95 4.85
C ILE A 57 -7.88 -4.98 5.31
N LEU A 58 -7.00 -4.62 6.27
CA LEU A 58 -6.03 -5.54 6.85
C LEU A 58 -6.73 -6.67 7.63
N LEU A 59 -7.81 -6.35 8.34
CA LEU A 59 -8.63 -7.35 9.04
C LEU A 59 -9.27 -8.33 8.05
N LEU A 60 -9.78 -7.82 6.92
CA LEU A 60 -10.35 -8.65 5.87
C LEU A 60 -9.32 -9.63 5.31
N PHE A 61 -8.09 -9.17 5.01
CA PHE A 61 -7.02 -10.07 4.59
C PHE A 61 -6.66 -11.12 5.65
N LEU A 62 -6.60 -10.72 6.92
CA LEU A 62 -6.34 -11.65 8.02
C LEU A 62 -7.42 -12.74 8.10
N ILE A 63 -8.70 -12.38 7.94
CA ILE A 63 -9.80 -13.35 7.95
C ILE A 63 -9.67 -14.31 6.76
N ILE A 64 -9.48 -13.78 5.55
CA ILE A 64 -9.33 -14.59 4.33
C ILE A 64 -8.15 -15.58 4.45
N ILE A 65 -6.99 -15.11 4.90
CA ILE A 65 -5.81 -15.96 5.08
C ILE A 65 -6.05 -17.04 6.13
N ASN A 66 -6.75 -16.72 7.22
CA ASN A 66 -7.09 -17.71 8.24
C ASN A 66 -8.06 -18.78 7.74
N LEU A 67 -8.96 -18.45 6.81
CA LEU A 67 -9.89 -19.40 6.19
C LEU A 67 -9.17 -20.35 5.22
N ILE A 68 -8.31 -19.79 4.35
CA ILE A 68 -7.60 -20.52 3.29
C ILE A 68 -6.50 -21.42 3.87
N PHE A 69 -5.62 -20.86 4.72
CA PHE A 69 -4.45 -21.59 5.20
C PHE A 69 -4.70 -22.20 6.56
N LYS A 70 -4.48 -23.51 6.71
CA LYS A 70 -4.64 -24.20 8.01
C LYS A 70 -3.38 -24.14 8.88
N LYS A 71 -2.19 -24.17 8.26
CA LYS A 71 -0.89 -24.15 8.97
C LYS A 71 -0.47 -22.72 9.32
N ASP A 72 -0.05 -22.50 10.57
CA ASP A 72 0.38 -21.18 11.04
C ASP A 72 1.56 -20.60 10.24
N LYS A 73 2.53 -21.44 9.86
CA LYS A 73 3.65 -21.01 9.00
C LYS A 73 3.16 -20.43 7.67
N ASN A 74 2.19 -21.06 7.04
CA ASN A 74 1.67 -20.61 5.75
C ASN A 74 0.86 -19.32 5.90
N LYS A 75 0.11 -19.16 7.01
CA LYS A 75 -0.60 -17.91 7.33
C LYS A 75 0.38 -16.74 7.45
N MET A 76 1.49 -16.94 8.15
CA MET A 76 2.51 -15.89 8.33
C MET A 76 3.15 -15.50 6.99
N ILE A 77 3.55 -16.49 6.18
CA ILE A 77 4.11 -16.23 4.84
C ILE A 77 3.09 -15.48 3.96
N ALA A 78 1.82 -15.89 3.98
CA ALA A 78 0.77 -15.22 3.22
C ALA A 78 0.54 -13.76 3.67
N LEU A 79 0.55 -13.49 4.99
CA LEU A 79 0.44 -12.13 5.53
C LEU A 79 1.63 -11.24 5.12
N THR A 80 2.83 -11.80 5.09
CA THR A 80 4.01 -11.11 4.57
C THR A 80 3.87 -10.81 3.07
N ALA A 81 3.42 -11.78 2.27
CA ALA A 81 3.19 -11.59 0.84
C ALA A 81 2.12 -10.53 0.56
N VAL A 82 1.02 -10.52 1.34
CA VAL A 82 0.00 -9.47 1.26
C VAL A 82 0.59 -8.10 1.60
N SER A 83 1.41 -8.01 2.65
CA SER A 83 2.06 -6.72 3.01
C SER A 83 2.94 -6.19 1.87
N PHE A 84 3.69 -7.09 1.23
CA PHE A 84 4.52 -6.74 0.08
C PHE A 84 3.68 -6.30 -1.14
N LEU A 85 2.60 -7.02 -1.44
CA LEU A 85 1.68 -6.67 -2.52
C LEU A 85 1.01 -5.31 -2.27
N LEU A 86 0.53 -5.06 -1.05
CA LEU A 86 -0.08 -3.78 -0.68
C LEU A 86 0.90 -2.61 -0.85
N ASN A 87 2.18 -2.80 -0.54
CA ASN A 87 3.21 -1.81 -0.80
C ASN A 87 3.34 -1.47 -2.28
N ILE A 88 3.35 -2.49 -3.16
CA ILE A 88 3.40 -2.29 -4.61
C ILE A 88 2.15 -1.53 -5.08
N LEU A 89 0.97 -1.89 -4.59
CA LEU A 89 -0.28 -1.23 -4.95
C LEU A 89 -0.32 0.23 -4.49
N ILE A 90 0.15 0.54 -3.28
CA ILE A 90 0.24 1.92 -2.78
C ILE A 90 1.21 2.73 -3.63
N PHE A 91 2.37 2.16 -3.98
CA PHE A 91 3.33 2.80 -4.88
C PHE A 91 2.72 3.08 -6.27
N ALA A 92 2.05 2.10 -6.86
CA ALA A 92 1.39 2.23 -8.15
C ALA A 92 0.24 3.27 -8.12
N LEU A 93 -0.55 3.30 -7.05
CA LEU A 93 -1.59 4.30 -6.83
C LEU A 93 -1.01 5.71 -6.63
N GLY A 94 0.14 5.83 -5.95
CA GLY A 94 0.87 7.09 -5.81
C GLY A 94 1.32 7.62 -7.16
N PHE A 95 1.94 6.76 -7.98
CA PHE A 95 2.30 7.09 -9.37
C PHE A 95 1.06 7.52 -10.17
N PHE A 96 0.00 6.72 -10.16
CA PHE A 96 -1.23 7.06 -10.90
C PHE A 96 -1.83 8.40 -10.44
N THR A 97 -1.86 8.68 -9.14
CA THR A 97 -2.41 9.94 -8.60
C THR A 97 -1.54 11.14 -8.97
N LEU A 98 -0.22 10.99 -9.05
CA LEU A 98 0.70 12.03 -9.53
C LEU A 98 0.41 12.43 -10.99
N PHE A 99 0.17 11.45 -11.88
CA PHE A 99 -0.03 11.72 -13.30
C PHE A 99 -1.47 12.10 -13.68
N TYR A 100 -2.46 11.55 -12.97
CA TYR A 100 -3.87 11.68 -13.36
C TYR A 100 -4.72 12.49 -12.36
N GLY A 101 -4.12 13.01 -11.28
CA GLY A 101 -4.75 13.91 -10.32
C GLY A 101 -5.83 13.29 -9.43
N THR A 102 -6.32 12.09 -9.72
CA THR A 102 -7.28 11.32 -8.90
C THR A 102 -7.13 9.82 -9.14
N ALA A 103 -7.22 9.01 -8.07
CA ALA A 103 -7.08 7.55 -8.16
C ALA A 103 -8.32 6.84 -8.73
N PHE A 104 -9.50 7.46 -8.70
CA PHE A 104 -10.79 6.82 -9.02
C PHE A 104 -11.85 7.78 -9.60
N ALA A 105 -11.48 8.71 -10.49
CA ALA A 105 -12.49 9.43 -11.28
C ALA A 105 -13.01 8.51 -12.39
N THR A 106 -14.33 8.40 -12.56
CA THR A 106 -14.96 7.63 -13.66
C THR A 106 -14.46 8.11 -15.04
N ASN A 107 -14.09 9.38 -15.14
CA ASN A 107 -13.51 9.99 -16.34
C ASN A 107 -12.05 9.55 -16.61
N ALA A 108 -11.34 9.01 -15.61
CA ALA A 108 -9.99 8.45 -15.76
C ALA A 108 -10.02 7.01 -16.27
N LEU A 109 -11.13 6.28 -16.08
CA LEU A 109 -11.33 4.94 -16.65
C LEU A 109 -11.53 4.97 -18.17
N ASP A 110 -11.98 6.10 -18.73
CA ASP A 110 -12.08 6.32 -20.18
C ASP A 110 -10.70 6.41 -20.88
N ILE A 111 -9.60 6.58 -20.14
CA ILE A 111 -8.23 6.57 -20.70
C ILE A 111 -7.77 5.15 -21.06
N PHE A 112 -8.29 4.12 -20.38
CA PHE A 112 -8.11 2.71 -20.80
C PHE A 112 -8.88 2.36 -22.08
N ARG A 113 -9.69 3.31 -22.58
CA ARG A 113 -10.52 3.18 -23.77
C ARG A 113 -9.85 3.72 -25.06
N ASN A 114 -8.54 4.05 -25.02
CA ASN A 114 -7.60 4.41 -26.12
C ASN A 114 -7.30 5.94 -26.22
N PRO A 115 -6.07 6.46 -25.94
CA PRO A 115 -4.84 6.24 -26.74
C PRO A 115 -3.54 6.16 -25.89
N ALA A 116 -3.09 4.95 -25.53
CA ALA A 116 -1.97 4.76 -24.58
C ALA A 116 -0.68 4.15 -25.19
N GLU A 117 -0.55 4.08 -26.51
CA GLU A 117 0.69 3.56 -27.14
C GLU A 117 1.87 4.54 -27.08
N GLY A 118 1.64 5.86 -27.08
CA GLY A 118 2.71 6.86 -27.10
C GLY A 118 3.15 7.40 -25.74
N ILE A 119 2.24 7.44 -24.77
CA ILE A 119 2.45 8.17 -23.51
C ILE A 119 3.02 7.26 -22.40
N SER A 120 2.68 5.97 -22.40
CA SER A 120 3.09 5.03 -21.35
C SER A 120 4.59 4.67 -21.38
N HIS A 121 5.18 4.50 -22.57
CA HIS A 121 6.60 4.12 -22.70
C HIS A 121 7.57 5.28 -22.45
N GLY A 122 7.22 6.50 -22.85
CA GLY A 122 8.05 7.68 -22.59
C GLY A 122 8.11 8.06 -21.11
N MET A 123 6.97 7.99 -20.41
CA MET A 123 6.87 8.45 -19.02
C MET A 123 7.56 7.52 -18.02
N PHE A 124 7.53 6.19 -18.23
CA PHE A 124 8.26 5.27 -17.38
C PHE A 124 9.79 5.53 -17.42
N GLY A 125 10.32 5.81 -18.62
CA GLY A 125 11.74 6.15 -18.81
C GLY A 125 12.13 7.46 -18.11
N VAL A 126 11.29 8.49 -18.19
CA VAL A 126 11.52 9.78 -17.54
C VAL A 126 11.54 9.63 -16.01
N VAL A 127 10.56 8.92 -15.43
CA VAL A 127 10.50 8.74 -13.97
C VAL A 127 11.62 7.84 -13.45
N MET A 128 11.98 6.78 -14.18
CA MET A 128 13.15 5.97 -13.82
C MET A 128 14.44 6.80 -13.91
N SER A 129 14.56 7.68 -14.90
CA SER A 129 15.69 8.59 -15.00
C SER A 129 15.71 9.61 -13.86
N GLU A 130 14.57 10.17 -13.43
CA GLU A 130 14.50 11.05 -12.27
C GLU A 130 14.82 10.32 -10.97
N PHE A 131 14.33 9.10 -10.78
CA PHE A 131 14.69 8.28 -9.62
C PHE A 131 16.18 7.97 -9.57
N VAL A 132 16.83 7.72 -10.71
CA VAL A 132 18.25 7.37 -10.78
C VAL A 132 19.16 8.61 -10.73
N PHE A 133 18.81 9.69 -11.40
CA PHE A 133 19.66 10.89 -11.54
C PHE A 133 19.42 11.95 -10.46
N ASN A 134 18.22 12.02 -9.87
CA ASN A 134 17.84 13.04 -8.87
C ASN A 134 17.98 12.55 -7.41
N LEU A 135 18.77 11.50 -7.18
CA LEU A 135 19.19 10.98 -5.86
C LEU A 135 20.43 11.74 -5.29
N ARG A 136 20.60 13.01 -5.63
CA ARG A 136 21.57 13.89 -4.94
C ARG A 136 20.80 14.77 -3.96
N PHE A 137 21.03 14.47 -2.69
CA PHE A 137 20.63 15.26 -1.52
C PHE A 137 20.92 16.75 -1.67
#